data_AF-A0A1V5K2Q6-F1
#
_entry.id   AF-A0A1V5K2Q6-F1
#
_cell.length_a   1.000
_cell.length_b   1.000
_cell.length_c   1.000
_cell.angle_alpha   90.00
_cell.angle_beta   90.00
_cell.angle_gamma   90.00
#
_symmetry.space_group_name_H-M   'P 1'
#
loop_
_entity.id
_entity.type
_entity.pdbx_description
1 polymer ?
#
loop_
_entity_poly.entity_id
_entity_poly.type
_entity_poly.pdbx_seq_one_letter_code
_entity_poly.pdbx_strand_id
1 'polypeptide(L)'
;MKRGFTLLEMVVVLVVLSLLFIVLTPSLTRHVQEVRRTQAVNDERALGAALLSLYKDTGYWPSTNADGPSGGVNRLLSGESGVEASQRFSSSSPGAFRWGSSLPAKSLGDFLFFNNPDDDSGINSSAQSVQDYPSSGESSWRGPYIDRPYWRDPWGGVYVVNARYFPGNPLSDKTARAGHRLMVLSAGPDGVWQTPFDDNTRKTTFPDDSPGGDDVAFVFYTND
;
A
#
# COMPACT_ATOMS: atom_id res chain seq x y z
N MET A 1 -64.23 6.01 17.10
CA MET A 1 -64.23 5.92 15.62
C MET A 1 -62.78 5.94 15.14
N LYS A 2 -62.23 4.81 14.68
CA LYS A 2 -60.88 4.79 14.11
C LYS A 2 -60.97 5.26 12.65
N ARG A 3 -60.51 6.47 12.36
CA ARG A 3 -60.36 6.95 10.98
C ARG A 3 -59.26 6.11 10.33
N GLY A 4 -59.63 5.31 9.33
CA GLY A 4 -58.68 4.55 8.52
C GLY A 4 -57.96 5.48 7.55
N PHE A 5 -56.64 5.32 7.42
CA PHE A 5 -55.84 6.00 6.40
C PHE A 5 -56.44 5.73 5.01
N THR A 6 -56.55 6.77 4.19
CA THR A 6 -57.02 6.62 2.82
C THR A 6 -55.88 6.07 1.95
N LEU A 7 -56.19 5.20 0.98
CA LEU A 7 -55.19 4.64 0.05
C LEU A 7 -54.45 5.75 -0.70
N LEU A 8 -55.15 6.84 -1.04
CA LEU A 8 -54.59 7.99 -1.74
C LEU A 8 -53.51 8.70 -0.91
N GLU A 9 -53.72 8.87 0.39
CA GLU A 9 -52.80 9.56 1.28
C GLU A 9 -51.48 8.80 1.44
N MET A 10 -51.53 7.47 1.48
CA MET A 10 -50.32 6.64 1.43
C MET A 10 -49.61 6.69 0.08
N VAL A 11 -50.33 6.77 -1.03
CA VAL A 11 -49.71 6.91 -2.36
C VAL A 11 -48.96 8.24 -2.49
N VAL A 12 -49.57 9.35 -2.06
CA VAL A 12 -48.91 10.67 -2.10
C VAL A 12 -47.67 10.68 -1.22
N VAL A 13 -47.75 10.11 -0.01
CA VAL A 13 -46.60 10.02 0.90
C VAL A 13 -45.46 9.22 0.28
N LEU A 14 -45.73 8.06 -0.32
CA LEU A 14 -44.71 7.23 -0.95
C LEU A 14 -44.08 7.92 -2.18
N VAL A 15 -44.86 8.68 -2.96
CA VAL A 15 -44.33 9.46 -4.09
C VAL A 15 -43.36 10.55 -3.60
N VAL A 16 -43.76 11.31 -2.58
CA VAL A 16 -42.91 12.37 -2.02
C VAL A 16 -41.64 11.77 -1.38
N LEU A 17 -41.76 10.67 -0.63
CA LEU A 17 -40.60 9.98 -0.04
C LEU A 17 -39.62 9.47 -1.11
N SER A 18 -40.15 8.93 -2.23
CA SER A 18 -39.33 8.46 -3.34
C SER A 18 -38.55 9.61 -3.99
N LEU A 19 -39.21 10.75 -4.23
CA LEU A 19 -38.57 11.94 -4.77
C LEU A 19 -37.48 12.49 -3.83
N LEU A 20 -37.72 12.46 -2.51
CA LEU A 20 -36.73 12.87 -1.51
C LEU A 20 -35.50 11.95 -1.52
N PHE A 21 -35.68 10.63 -1.59
CA PHE A 21 -34.56 9.68 -1.66
C PHE A 21 -33.67 9.88 -2.88
N ILE A 22 -34.27 10.17 -4.04
CA ILE A 22 -33.53 10.43 -5.28
C ILE A 22 -32.57 11.61 -5.13
N VAL A 23 -33.01 12.69 -4.46
CA VAL A 23 -32.19 13.90 -4.26
C VAL A 23 -31.07 13.69 -3.23
N LEU A 24 -31.30 12.86 -2.21
CA LEU A 24 -30.35 12.64 -1.12
C LEU A 24 -29.20 11.67 -1.49
N THR A 25 -29.45 10.73 -2.40
CA THR A 25 -28.50 9.67 -2.79
C THR A 25 -27.11 10.17 -3.24
N PRO A 26 -26.98 11.16 -4.16
CA PRO A 26 -25.65 11.58 -4.66
C PRO A 26 -24.79 12.33 -3.63
N SER A 27 -25.37 12.86 -2.55
CA SER A 27 -24.61 13.54 -1.50
C SER A 27 -23.91 12.52 -0.59
N LEU A 28 -24.58 11.43 -0.25
CA LEU A 28 -24.05 10.40 0.65
C LEU A 28 -22.80 9.71 0.08
N THR A 29 -22.78 9.44 -1.22
CA THR A 29 -21.66 8.73 -1.87
C THR A 29 -20.36 9.54 -1.87
N ARG A 30 -20.44 10.87 -1.98
CA ARG A 30 -19.25 11.75 -1.98
C ARG A 30 -18.56 11.76 -0.62
N HIS A 31 -19.32 11.86 0.47
CA HIS A 31 -18.77 11.84 1.82
C HIS A 31 -18.11 10.50 2.14
N VAL A 32 -18.68 9.38 1.69
CA VAL A 32 -18.07 8.06 1.85
C VAL A 32 -16.72 7.99 1.12
N GLN A 33 -16.63 8.51 -0.11
CA GLN A 33 -15.37 8.52 -0.85
C GLN A 33 -14.31 9.43 -0.20
N GLU A 34 -14.71 10.56 0.37
CA GLU A 34 -13.81 11.45 1.10
C GLU A 34 -13.26 10.80 2.37
N VAL A 35 -14.12 10.11 3.13
CA VAL A 35 -13.70 9.33 4.31
C VAL A 35 -12.73 8.22 3.91
N ARG A 36 -13.04 7.47 2.85
CA ARG A 36 -12.14 6.45 2.30
C ARG A 36 -10.79 7.04 1.91
N ARG A 37 -10.77 8.13 1.16
CA ARG A 37 -9.51 8.78 0.77
C ARG A 37 -8.71 9.27 1.97
N THR A 38 -9.38 9.84 2.97
CA THR A 38 -8.74 10.29 4.22
C THR A 38 -8.15 9.11 4.98
N GLN A 39 -8.87 8.00 5.06
CA GLN A 39 -8.36 6.75 5.64
C GLN A 39 -7.13 6.26 4.88
N ALA A 40 -7.17 6.23 3.54
CA ALA A 40 -6.02 5.79 2.75
C ALA A 40 -4.76 6.62 2.99
N VAL A 41 -4.90 7.95 3.03
CA VAL A 41 -3.78 8.85 3.34
C VAL A 41 -3.23 8.63 4.76
N ASN A 42 -4.09 8.36 5.74
CA ASN A 42 -3.65 8.08 7.10
C ASN A 42 -2.91 6.73 7.18
N ASP A 43 -3.42 5.72 6.50
CA ASP A 43 -2.82 4.38 6.43
C ASP A 43 -1.44 4.44 5.77
N GLU A 44 -1.31 5.14 4.64
CA GLU A 44 -0.02 5.32 3.95
C GLU A 44 1.02 6.06 4.80
N ARG A 45 0.60 7.08 5.54
CA ARG A 45 1.48 7.78 6.50
C ARG A 45 1.92 6.88 7.64
N ALA A 46 1.02 6.06 8.18
CA ALA A 46 1.34 5.10 9.22
C ALA A 46 2.35 4.07 8.73
N LEU A 47 2.13 3.49 7.54
CA LEU A 47 3.04 2.53 6.93
C LEU A 47 4.41 3.15 6.60
N GLY A 48 4.44 4.37 6.05
CA GLY A 48 5.69 5.10 5.78
C GLY A 48 6.46 5.44 7.06
N ALA A 49 5.78 5.86 8.12
CA ALA A 49 6.39 6.11 9.42
C ALA A 49 6.93 4.82 10.08
N ALA A 50 6.22 3.71 9.92
CA ALA A 50 6.66 2.40 10.42
C ALA A 50 7.92 1.92 9.69
N LEU A 51 7.99 2.10 8.36
CA LEU A 51 9.20 1.83 7.57
C LEU A 51 10.40 2.67 8.02
N LEU A 52 10.18 3.96 8.27
CA LEU A 52 11.24 4.83 8.79
C LEU A 52 11.67 4.43 10.20
N SER A 53 10.74 3.99 11.04
CA SER A 53 11.03 3.52 12.40
C SER A 53 11.86 2.23 12.39
N LEU A 54 11.51 1.28 11.52
CA LEU A 54 12.33 0.08 11.28
C LEU A 54 13.75 0.45 10.86
N TYR A 55 13.90 1.36 9.89
CA TYR A 55 15.22 1.79 9.42
C TYR A 55 16.01 2.47 10.54
N LYS A 56 15.35 3.31 11.34
CA LYS A 56 15.97 3.97 12.48
C LYS A 56 16.49 2.98 13.53
N ASP A 57 15.74 1.93 13.81
CA ASP A 57 16.08 0.97 14.86
C ASP A 57 17.08 -0.09 14.40
N THR A 58 16.98 -0.54 13.15
CA THR A 58 17.82 -1.64 12.63
C THR A 58 18.98 -1.15 11.77
N GLY A 59 18.91 0.07 11.22
CA GLY A 59 19.85 0.57 10.22
C GLY A 59 19.64 -0.02 8.81
N TYR A 60 18.63 -0.88 8.63
CA TYR A 60 18.38 -1.60 7.39
C TYR A 60 17.00 -1.26 6.83
N TRP A 61 16.95 -1.02 5.52
CA TRP A 61 15.68 -0.97 4.80
C TRP A 61 15.15 -2.40 4.58
N PRO A 62 13.84 -2.58 4.42
CA PRO A 62 13.25 -3.90 4.13
C PRO A 62 13.82 -4.50 2.85
N SER A 63 14.67 -5.50 3.00
CA SER A 63 15.39 -6.16 1.91
C SER A 63 15.50 -7.65 2.22
N THR A 64 15.56 -8.52 1.21
CA THR A 64 15.63 -9.98 1.39
C THR A 64 16.31 -10.70 0.22
N ASN A 65 16.92 -11.84 0.47
CA ASN A 65 17.24 -12.86 -0.54
C ASN A 65 17.33 -14.22 0.16
N ALA A 66 17.84 -15.23 -0.55
CA ALA A 66 17.76 -16.65 -0.18
C ALA A 66 18.15 -17.01 1.26
N ASP A 67 18.91 -16.19 2.00
CA ASP A 67 19.40 -16.58 3.34
C ASP A 67 19.47 -15.45 4.40
N GLY A 68 18.79 -14.29 4.26
CA GLY A 68 18.76 -13.28 5.33
C GLY A 68 18.17 -11.90 4.98
N PRO A 69 18.29 -10.90 5.89
CA PRO A 69 17.70 -9.56 5.73
C PRO A 69 18.43 -8.70 4.70
N SER A 70 19.47 -9.24 4.06
CA SER A 70 20.28 -8.57 3.05
C SER A 70 20.11 -9.23 1.68
N GLY A 71 19.16 -8.72 0.91
CA GLY A 71 18.96 -9.08 -0.48
C GLY A 71 17.93 -8.17 -1.13
N GLY A 72 17.72 -8.25 -2.44
CA GLY A 72 16.78 -7.32 -3.07
C GLY A 72 15.36 -7.83 -3.17
N VAL A 73 14.42 -6.98 -2.77
CA VAL A 73 13.01 -7.04 -3.18
C VAL A 73 12.74 -5.97 -4.22
N ASN A 74 11.82 -6.21 -5.16
CA ASN A 74 11.30 -5.11 -5.98
C ASN A 74 10.18 -4.36 -5.26
N ARG A 75 9.38 -5.07 -4.44
CA ARG A 75 8.19 -4.52 -3.77
C ARG A 75 7.93 -5.10 -2.39
N LEU A 76 7.28 -4.29 -1.54
CA LEU A 76 6.57 -4.76 -0.36
C LEU A 76 5.07 -4.55 -0.55
N LEU A 77 4.28 -5.50 -0.08
CA LEU A 77 2.83 -5.51 -0.21
C LEU A 77 2.21 -5.55 1.17
N SER A 78 1.23 -4.69 1.44
CA SER A 78 0.60 -4.66 2.77
C SER A 78 -0.39 -5.80 3.03
N GLY A 79 -0.70 -6.63 2.03
CA GLY A 79 -1.65 -7.75 2.15
C GLY A 79 -0.96 -9.11 2.27
N GLU A 80 -1.70 -10.09 2.79
CA GLU A 80 -1.28 -11.50 2.94
C GLU A 80 -1.08 -12.20 1.58
N SER A 81 -1.96 -11.90 0.63
CA SER A 81 -1.82 -12.29 -0.77
C SER A 81 -1.26 -11.11 -1.55
N GLY A 82 -0.46 -11.38 -2.58
CA GLY A 82 0.04 -10.31 -3.46
C GLY A 82 -1.08 -9.48 -4.10
N VAL A 83 -0.74 -8.48 -4.91
CA VAL A 83 -1.74 -7.60 -5.56
C VAL A 83 -2.86 -8.42 -6.22
N GLU A 84 -4.11 -8.06 -5.94
CA GLU A 84 -5.31 -8.76 -6.42
C GLU A 84 -5.26 -8.95 -7.95
N ALA A 85 -5.76 -10.08 -8.45
CA ALA A 85 -5.65 -10.43 -9.87
C ALA A 85 -6.26 -9.36 -10.80
N SER A 86 -7.32 -8.69 -10.37
CA SER A 86 -7.96 -7.58 -11.07
C SER A 86 -7.08 -6.33 -11.17
N GLN A 87 -6.16 -6.13 -10.22
CA GLN A 87 -5.29 -4.95 -10.13
C GLN A 87 -3.88 -5.22 -10.69
N ARG A 88 -3.44 -6.49 -10.78
CA ARG A 88 -2.04 -6.90 -11.07
C ARG A 88 -1.46 -6.33 -12.37
N PHE A 89 -2.31 -6.01 -13.35
CA PHE A 89 -1.90 -5.45 -14.65
C PHE A 89 -2.81 -4.32 -15.14
N SER A 90 -3.80 -3.92 -14.34
CA SER A 90 -4.71 -2.84 -14.69
C SER A 90 -3.96 -1.52 -14.59
N SER A 91 -3.74 -0.85 -15.71
CA SER A 91 -3.00 0.42 -15.71
C SER A 91 -3.41 1.34 -16.85
N SER A 92 -3.33 2.65 -16.62
CA SER A 92 -3.66 3.69 -17.60
C SER A 92 -2.48 4.59 -17.99
N SER A 93 -1.34 4.45 -17.30
CA SER A 93 -0.14 5.26 -17.49
C SER A 93 1.09 4.45 -17.88
N PRO A 94 2.08 5.06 -18.58
CA PRO A 94 3.34 4.40 -18.94
C PRO A 94 4.02 3.75 -17.74
N GLY A 95 4.22 2.44 -17.82
CA GLY A 95 4.92 1.66 -16.80
C GLY A 95 4.15 1.43 -15.49
N ALA A 96 2.95 2.00 -15.31
CA ALA A 96 2.18 1.88 -14.07
C ALA A 96 1.75 0.44 -13.75
N PHE A 97 1.65 -0.46 -14.73
CA PHE A 97 1.48 -1.90 -14.49
C PHE A 97 2.58 -2.50 -13.60
N ARG A 98 3.74 -1.83 -13.52
CA ARG A 98 4.82 -2.11 -12.57
C ARG A 98 4.51 -1.60 -11.18
N TRP A 99 3.27 -1.35 -10.78
CA TRP A 99 2.86 -1.34 -9.36
C TRP A 99 2.11 -2.63 -8.98
N GLY A 100 1.40 -3.23 -9.93
CA GLY A 100 0.72 -4.51 -9.76
C GLY A 100 1.57 -5.78 -9.92
N SER A 101 2.74 -5.71 -10.57
CA SER A 101 3.60 -6.91 -10.73
C SER A 101 4.15 -7.40 -9.38
N SER A 102 4.00 -8.69 -9.09
CA SER A 102 4.12 -9.19 -7.71
C SER A 102 5.41 -9.97 -7.45
N LEU A 103 6.40 -9.93 -8.34
CA LEU A 103 7.59 -10.78 -8.23
C LEU A 103 8.86 -10.06 -8.70
N PRO A 104 9.95 -10.12 -7.92
CA PRO A 104 10.03 -10.47 -6.49
C PRO A 104 9.35 -9.43 -5.59
N ALA A 105 8.32 -9.83 -4.83
CA ALA A 105 7.65 -9.02 -3.81
C ALA A 105 7.53 -9.80 -2.49
N LYS A 106 7.50 -9.09 -1.36
CA LYS A 106 7.28 -9.65 -0.02
C LYS A 106 6.14 -8.98 0.73
N SER A 107 5.65 -9.63 1.79
CA SER A 107 4.70 -9.01 2.70
C SER A 107 5.40 -7.92 3.52
N LEU A 108 4.72 -6.80 3.72
CA LEU A 108 5.20 -5.71 4.56
C LEU A 108 5.14 -6.11 6.05
N GLY A 109 4.18 -6.98 6.41
CA GLY A 109 4.03 -7.52 7.76
C GLY A 109 5.24 -8.35 8.21
N ASP A 110 5.95 -8.98 7.27
CA ASP A 110 7.15 -9.76 7.54
C ASP A 110 8.21 -8.90 8.23
N PHE A 111 8.41 -7.68 7.74
CA PHE A 111 9.38 -6.73 8.27
C PHE A 111 8.86 -5.94 9.46
N LEU A 112 7.61 -5.47 9.38
CA LEU A 112 7.07 -4.50 10.32
C LEU A 112 6.34 -5.12 11.51
N PHE A 113 5.89 -6.36 11.40
CA PHE A 113 5.06 -7.02 12.41
C PHE A 113 5.69 -8.31 12.96
N PHE A 114 6.10 -9.22 12.06
CA PHE A 114 6.57 -10.55 12.47
C PHE A 114 8.06 -10.63 12.77
N ASN A 115 8.86 -9.66 12.31
CA ASN A 115 10.33 -9.75 12.30
C ASN A 115 10.82 -11.04 11.61
N ASN A 116 10.30 -11.29 10.40
CA ASN A 116 10.61 -12.46 9.57
C ASN A 116 10.93 -12.03 8.12
N PRO A 117 12.01 -11.24 7.90
CA PRO A 117 12.32 -10.65 6.60
C PRO A 117 12.76 -11.65 5.50
N ASP A 118 13.02 -12.91 5.82
CA ASP A 118 13.35 -13.97 4.86
C ASP A 118 12.13 -14.84 4.48
N ASP A 119 12.22 -15.58 3.35
CA ASP A 119 11.29 -16.71 3.14
C ASP A 119 11.96 -17.92 3.79
N ASP A 120 11.30 -18.55 4.74
CA ASP A 120 11.74 -19.76 5.43
C ASP A 120 11.76 -20.97 4.47
N SER A 121 12.66 -20.97 3.51
CA SER A 121 12.69 -21.92 2.39
C SER A 121 13.19 -23.34 2.76
N GLY A 122 13.20 -23.71 4.04
CA GLY A 122 13.67 -25.00 4.56
C GLY A 122 12.55 -25.94 5.01
N ILE A 123 12.82 -27.26 5.03
CA ILE A 123 11.87 -28.33 5.43
C ILE A 123 11.33 -28.15 6.87
N ASN A 124 12.02 -27.34 7.68
CA ASN A 124 11.69 -27.14 9.09
C ASN A 124 11.09 -25.77 9.42
N SER A 125 10.82 -24.87 8.46
CA SER A 125 10.02 -23.63 8.62
C SER A 125 10.07 -23.01 10.02
N SER A 126 11.26 -22.87 10.58
CA SER A 126 11.45 -22.59 11.99
C SER A 126 12.23 -21.30 12.08
N ALA A 127 11.51 -20.18 12.22
CA ALA A 127 11.97 -18.87 12.68
C ALA A 127 13.49 -18.85 12.98
N GLN A 128 14.29 -18.71 11.93
CA GLN A 128 15.72 -18.85 12.06
C GLN A 128 16.22 -17.51 12.59
N SER A 129 16.30 -17.36 13.92
CA SER A 129 16.73 -16.12 14.61
C SER A 129 18.06 -15.47 14.14
N VAL A 130 18.80 -16.13 13.26
CA VAL A 130 20.04 -15.62 12.62
C VAL A 130 19.77 -14.89 11.30
N GLN A 131 18.59 -15.07 10.70
CA GLN A 131 18.16 -14.51 9.41
C GLN A 131 17.12 -13.39 9.57
N ASP A 132 16.66 -13.17 10.81
CA ASP A 132 15.83 -12.04 11.21
C ASP A 132 16.66 -10.81 11.57
N TYR A 133 16.00 -9.66 11.74
CA TYR A 133 16.69 -8.53 12.35
C TYR A 133 17.07 -8.87 13.80
N PRO A 134 18.25 -8.42 14.29
CA PRO A 134 18.71 -8.72 15.64
C PRO A 134 17.67 -8.32 16.69
N SER A 135 17.40 -9.17 17.68
CA SER A 135 16.46 -8.85 18.77
C SER A 135 17.13 -8.20 19.98
N SER A 136 18.45 -7.96 19.92
CA SER A 136 19.23 -7.32 20.98
C SER A 136 20.39 -6.52 20.40
N GLY A 137 20.91 -5.58 21.19
CA GLY A 137 21.97 -4.64 20.77
C GLY A 137 21.42 -3.27 20.35
N GLU A 138 22.32 -2.44 19.83
CA GLU A 138 21.98 -1.06 19.43
C GLU A 138 21.07 -1.04 18.19
N SER A 139 21.36 -1.89 17.20
CA SER A 139 20.59 -2.04 15.96
C SER A 139 19.50 -3.12 16.03
N SER A 140 18.92 -3.33 17.22
CA SER A 140 17.90 -4.34 17.43
C SER A 140 16.56 -3.93 16.84
N TRP A 141 15.81 -4.85 16.27
CA TRP A 141 14.40 -4.67 15.96
C TRP A 141 13.58 -4.45 17.24
N ARG A 142 12.77 -3.38 17.26
CA ARG A 142 11.95 -2.97 18.42
C ARG A 142 10.46 -2.93 18.12
N GLY A 143 10.04 -3.56 17.02
CA GLY A 143 8.64 -3.62 16.63
C GLY A 143 7.79 -4.49 17.59
N PRO A 144 6.53 -4.77 17.21
CA PRO A 144 5.90 -4.42 15.94
C PRO A 144 5.82 -2.90 15.72
N TYR A 145 6.13 -2.45 14.50
CA TYR A 145 6.00 -1.04 14.11
C TYR A 145 4.60 -0.68 13.58
N ILE A 146 3.76 -1.70 13.38
CA ILE A 146 2.36 -1.60 12.98
C ILE A 146 1.51 -2.46 13.91
N ASP A 147 0.23 -2.11 14.06
CA ASP A 147 -0.71 -2.77 14.97
C ASP A 147 -1.34 -4.05 14.41
N ARG A 148 -1.29 -4.22 13.09
CA ARG A 148 -1.78 -5.40 12.36
C ARG A 148 -0.83 -5.76 11.22
N PRO A 149 -0.64 -7.05 10.90
CA PRO A 149 0.29 -7.50 9.87
C PRO A 149 -0.19 -7.17 8.45
N TYR A 150 -1.51 -7.08 8.25
CA TYR A 150 -2.12 -6.90 6.95
C TYR A 150 -3.01 -5.66 6.89
N TRP A 151 -2.81 -4.84 5.88
CA TRP A 151 -3.58 -3.64 5.60
C TRP A 151 -4.19 -3.77 4.21
N ARG A 152 -5.48 -3.47 4.11
CA ARG A 152 -6.18 -3.29 2.84
C ARG A 152 -6.53 -1.83 2.70
N ASP A 153 -6.45 -1.32 1.48
CA ASP A 153 -6.96 0.01 1.22
C ASP A 153 -8.50 0.03 1.38
N PRO A 154 -9.11 1.21 1.50
CA PRO A 154 -10.56 1.34 1.70
C PRO A 154 -11.44 0.85 0.54
N TRP A 155 -10.83 0.46 -0.58
CA TRP A 155 -11.48 -0.07 -1.76
C TRP A 155 -11.22 -1.59 -1.93
N GLY A 156 -10.47 -2.21 -1.01
CA GLY A 156 -10.19 -3.64 -0.95
C GLY A 156 -8.87 -4.06 -1.60
N GLY A 157 -8.11 -3.13 -2.17
CA GLY A 157 -6.78 -3.34 -2.70
C GLY A 157 -5.71 -3.48 -1.62
N VAL A 158 -4.45 -3.58 -2.04
CA VAL A 158 -3.27 -3.57 -1.16
C VAL A 158 -2.46 -2.31 -1.39
N TYR A 159 -1.77 -1.85 -0.35
CA TYR A 159 -0.73 -0.86 -0.50
C TYR A 159 0.54 -1.51 -1.04
N VAL A 160 1.21 -0.81 -1.97
CA VAL A 160 2.45 -1.25 -2.60
C VAL A 160 3.56 -0.26 -2.26
N VAL A 161 4.72 -0.79 -1.88
CA VAL A 161 5.94 -0.01 -1.65
C VAL A 161 7.00 -0.39 -2.68
N ASN A 162 7.59 0.60 -3.35
CA ASN A 162 8.64 0.40 -4.35
C ASN A 162 10.01 0.17 -3.70
N ALA A 163 10.19 -1.05 -3.19
CA ALA A 163 11.34 -1.46 -2.40
C ALA A 163 12.66 -1.58 -3.18
N ARG A 164 12.60 -1.73 -4.52
CA ARG A 164 13.79 -1.84 -5.39
C ARG A 164 14.81 -0.73 -5.15
N TYR A 165 14.34 0.47 -4.82
CA TYR A 165 15.16 1.68 -4.71
C TYR A 165 15.53 2.03 -3.28
N PHE A 166 15.29 1.14 -2.32
CA PHE A 166 15.80 1.32 -0.99
C PHE A 166 17.33 1.50 -1.00
N PRO A 167 17.88 2.48 -0.27
CA PRO A 167 19.31 2.59 -0.08
C PRO A 167 19.92 1.25 0.39
N GLY A 168 20.90 0.75 -0.36
CA GLY A 168 21.57 -0.53 -0.05
C GLY A 168 20.91 -1.79 -0.63
N ASN A 169 19.75 -1.70 -1.30
CA ASN A 169 19.15 -2.83 -1.98
C ASN A 169 20.06 -3.32 -3.13
N PRO A 170 20.49 -4.59 -3.17
CA PRO A 170 21.41 -5.09 -4.19
C PRO A 170 20.78 -5.23 -5.58
N LEU A 171 19.44 -5.25 -5.69
CA LEU A 171 18.71 -5.19 -6.97
C LEU A 171 18.52 -3.76 -7.48
N SER A 172 18.86 -2.73 -6.69
CA SER A 172 18.94 -1.37 -7.21
C SER A 172 19.98 -1.37 -8.34
N ASP A 173 19.57 -0.93 -9.53
CA ASP A 173 20.47 -0.89 -10.68
C ASP A 173 21.60 0.10 -10.37
N LYS A 174 22.79 -0.42 -10.05
CA LYS A 174 23.98 0.38 -9.71
C LYS A 174 24.46 1.26 -10.88
N THR A 175 23.98 0.99 -12.10
CA THR A 175 24.24 1.81 -13.29
C THR A 175 23.19 2.90 -13.53
N ALA A 176 22.01 2.84 -12.88
CA ALA A 176 20.99 3.88 -12.87
C ALA A 176 21.16 4.77 -11.63
N ARG A 177 22.09 5.71 -11.69
CA ARG A 177 22.25 6.73 -10.63
C ARG A 177 21.07 7.71 -10.71
N ALA A 178 20.19 7.63 -9.69
CA ALA A 178 19.03 8.47 -9.39
C ALA A 178 17.71 8.15 -10.13
N GLY A 179 16.61 7.75 -9.48
CA GLY A 179 16.34 7.62 -8.05
C GLY A 179 14.85 7.82 -7.83
N HIS A 180 14.06 6.75 -7.87
CA HIS A 180 12.63 6.86 -7.57
C HIS A 180 12.42 7.27 -6.11
N ARG A 181 11.32 7.97 -5.85
CA ARG A 181 10.91 8.28 -4.48
C ARG A 181 10.37 7.02 -3.83
N LEU A 182 10.73 6.80 -2.57
CA LEU A 182 10.13 5.71 -1.82
C LEU A 182 8.77 6.16 -1.32
N MET A 183 7.75 5.41 -1.71
CA MET A 183 6.37 5.72 -1.36
C MET A 183 5.56 4.48 -1.05
N VAL A 184 4.50 4.70 -0.28
CA VAL A 184 3.40 3.76 -0.10
C VAL A 184 2.28 4.20 -1.04
N LEU A 185 1.82 3.33 -1.93
CA LEU A 185 0.85 3.63 -2.99
C LEU A 185 -0.38 2.72 -2.90
N SER A 186 -1.57 3.28 -3.08
CA SER A 186 -2.83 2.57 -3.38
C SER A 186 -3.32 2.93 -4.79
N ALA A 187 -3.86 1.94 -5.50
CA ALA A 187 -4.49 2.10 -6.81
C ALA A 187 -5.85 2.82 -6.76
N GLY A 188 -6.28 3.27 -5.59
CA GLY A 188 -7.47 4.10 -5.45
C GLY A 188 -8.80 3.36 -5.70
N PRO A 189 -9.89 4.13 -5.86
CA PRO A 189 -11.25 3.62 -6.07
C PRO A 189 -11.46 2.67 -7.25
N ASP A 190 -10.75 2.87 -8.36
CA ASP A 190 -10.94 2.08 -9.57
C ASP A 190 -10.02 0.84 -9.64
N GLY A 191 -8.98 0.78 -8.79
CA GLY A 191 -8.02 -0.32 -8.76
C GLY A 191 -7.13 -0.39 -10.00
N VAL A 192 -7.04 0.69 -10.77
CA VAL A 192 -6.21 0.83 -11.96
C VAL A 192 -4.97 1.63 -11.57
N TRP A 193 -3.76 1.10 -11.80
CA TRP A 193 -2.54 1.86 -11.53
C TRP A 193 -2.36 2.99 -12.55
N GLN A 194 -2.32 4.23 -12.07
CA GLN A 194 -2.22 5.42 -12.93
C GLN A 194 -0.95 6.24 -12.65
N THR A 195 -0.23 5.92 -11.58
CA THR A 195 1.06 6.49 -11.21
C THR A 195 2.14 5.95 -12.16
N PRO A 196 2.73 6.79 -13.03
CA PRO A 196 3.76 6.34 -13.95
C PRO A 196 4.96 5.73 -13.22
N PHE A 197 5.66 4.81 -13.88
CA PHE A 197 6.82 4.14 -13.30
C PHE A 197 7.80 3.64 -14.37
N ASP A 198 8.98 4.23 -14.46
CA ASP A 198 10.04 3.81 -15.40
C ASP A 198 11.34 3.45 -14.68
N ASP A 199 11.65 2.15 -14.65
CA ASP A 199 12.89 1.59 -14.09
C ASP A 199 14.17 2.19 -14.67
N ASN A 200 14.12 2.80 -15.87
CA ASN A 200 15.27 3.41 -16.54
C ASN A 200 15.37 4.93 -16.30
N THR A 201 14.55 5.50 -15.41
CA THR A 201 14.63 6.92 -15.13
C THR A 201 15.99 7.29 -14.55
N ARG A 202 16.55 8.39 -15.06
CA ARG A 202 17.80 9.00 -14.58
C ARG A 202 17.56 10.35 -13.90
N LYS A 203 16.29 10.72 -13.71
CA LYS A 203 15.91 12.03 -13.19
C LYS A 203 15.84 11.98 -11.66
N THR A 204 16.51 12.91 -11.00
CA THR A 204 16.33 13.20 -9.55
C THR A 204 15.10 14.05 -9.29
N THR A 205 14.70 14.90 -10.25
CA THR A 205 13.60 15.88 -10.09
C THR A 205 12.45 15.66 -11.08
N PHE A 206 11.24 15.94 -10.59
CA PHE A 206 9.91 15.87 -11.24
C PHE A 206 9.87 16.09 -12.77
N PRO A 207 8.92 15.47 -13.51
CA PRO A 207 7.80 14.62 -13.05
C PRO A 207 7.89 13.19 -13.62
N ASP A 208 8.06 12.15 -12.78
CA ASP A 208 7.83 10.75 -13.19
C ASP A 208 7.22 9.87 -12.06
N ASP A 209 7.25 10.28 -10.77
CA ASP A 209 6.69 9.50 -9.64
C ASP A 209 5.60 10.26 -8.83
N SER A 210 4.77 11.10 -9.47
CA SER A 210 3.64 11.74 -8.76
C SER A 210 2.40 10.85 -8.83
N PRO A 211 1.59 10.75 -7.75
CA PRO A 211 0.36 9.97 -7.77
C PRO A 211 -0.49 10.35 -8.98
N GLY A 212 -0.79 9.38 -9.83
CA GLY A 212 -1.55 9.58 -11.06
C GLY A 212 -3.06 9.40 -10.83
N GLY A 213 -3.86 10.27 -11.45
CA GLY A 213 -5.32 10.23 -11.41
C GLY A 213 -5.94 9.98 -10.04
N ASP A 214 -6.55 8.82 -9.79
CA ASP A 214 -7.18 8.48 -8.50
C ASP A 214 -6.31 7.66 -7.54
N ASP A 215 -5.08 7.34 -7.92
CA ASP A 215 -4.10 6.75 -7.03
C ASP A 215 -3.83 7.68 -5.83
N VAL A 216 -3.57 7.06 -4.68
CA VAL A 216 -3.19 7.77 -3.45
C VAL A 216 -1.80 7.30 -3.07
N ALA A 217 -0.90 8.23 -2.74
CA ALA A 217 0.43 7.86 -2.29
C ALA A 217 0.98 8.81 -1.24
N PHE A 218 1.80 8.24 -0.36
CA PHE A 218 2.63 8.96 0.59
C PHE A 218 4.11 8.69 0.31
N VAL A 219 4.83 9.75 -0.04
CA VAL A 219 6.29 9.72 -0.19
C VAL A 219 6.92 9.90 1.19
N PHE A 220 7.74 8.93 1.61
CA PHE A 220 8.42 8.96 2.91
C PHE A 220 9.94 9.18 2.80
N TYR A 221 10.52 9.03 1.61
CA TYR A 221 11.93 9.28 1.39
C TYR A 221 12.21 9.70 -0.06
N THR A 222 13.07 10.71 -0.22
CA THR A 222 13.52 11.26 -1.50
C THR A 222 15.05 11.21 -1.56
N ASN A 223 15.61 10.99 -2.76
CA ASN A 223 17.06 10.93 -2.99
C ASN A 223 17.70 12.31 -3.25
N ASP A 224 16.99 13.41 -3.00
CA ASP A 224 17.43 14.80 -3.24
C ASP A 224 18.38 15.34 -2.16
#